data_AF-A0A220W6M6-F1
#
_entry.id   AF-A0A220W6M6-F1
#
_cell.length_a   1.000
_cell.length_b   1.000
_cell.length_c   1.000
_cell.angle_alpha   90.00
_cell.angle_beta   90.00
_cell.angle_gamma   90.00
#
_symmetry.space_group_name_H-M   'P 1'
#
loop_
_entity.id
_entity.type
_entity.pdbx_description
1 polymer ?
#
loop_
_entity_poly.entity_id
_entity_poly.type
_entity_poly.pdbx_seq_one_letter_code
_entity_poly.pdbx_strand_id
1 'polypeptide(L)'
;MGPNLSSGLTSKTVRIPRLTRAVPITNNLGYANLDYVVNEQRKAESIEDAFNQQALQIAALERAFAAAQAAQDTATAAAQATQDVVTSTTLSNSYTVPVDGNLTATSDGVITIAAHQRWYSEDNIVDVDGGSISGLSEGVFYRVKYQDAAWEGGAVSYEATTEDVTQAGATHIVGGITIPTAGEPPSTGGGVSPPGYVRPPSELASQ
;
A
#
# COMPACT_ATOMS: atom_id res chain seq x y z
N MET A 1 -19.53 -9.83 9.91
CA MET A 1 -20.85 -9.57 10.55
C MET A 1 -20.82 -8.14 11.05
N GLY A 2 -21.45 -7.21 10.34
CA GLY A 2 -21.53 -5.81 10.78
C GLY A 2 -22.47 -5.65 11.98
N PRO A 3 -22.34 -4.58 12.78
CA PRO A 3 -23.27 -4.30 13.85
C PRO A 3 -24.69 -4.17 13.29
N ASN A 4 -25.62 -4.97 13.81
CA ASN A 4 -27.03 -4.87 13.47
C ASN A 4 -27.57 -3.55 14.07
N LEU A 5 -27.65 -2.50 13.25
CA LEU A 5 -28.17 -1.17 13.62
C LEU A 5 -29.72 -1.12 13.66
N SER A 6 -30.37 -2.27 13.93
CA SER A 6 -31.80 -2.36 14.25
C SER A 6 -32.13 -1.73 15.62
N SER A 7 -31.56 -0.57 15.95
CA SER A 7 -32.13 0.28 16.99
C SER A 7 -33.24 1.07 16.33
N GLY A 8 -34.49 0.65 16.53
CA GLY A 8 -35.66 1.42 16.13
C GLY A 8 -35.53 2.85 16.64
N LEU A 9 -35.14 3.76 15.74
CA LEU A 9 -35.12 5.20 15.96
C LEU A 9 -36.56 5.71 15.93
N THR A 10 -37.37 5.27 16.90
CA THR A 10 -38.66 5.89 17.16
C THR A 10 -38.38 7.25 17.80
N SER A 11 -38.40 8.29 16.97
CA SER A 11 -38.48 9.68 17.39
C SER A 11 -39.66 9.86 18.35
N LYS A 12 -39.39 9.91 19.66
CA LYS A 12 -40.40 10.29 20.66
C LYS A 12 -40.47 11.82 20.63
N THR A 13 -41.42 12.36 19.85
CA THR A 13 -41.66 13.80 19.85
C THR A 13 -42.22 14.21 21.21
N VAL A 14 -41.38 14.78 22.08
CA VAL A 14 -41.85 15.39 23.32
C VAL A 14 -42.55 16.69 22.98
N ARG A 15 -43.87 16.74 23.18
CA ARG A 15 -44.63 17.99 23.14
C ARG A 15 -44.87 18.44 24.57
N ILE A 16 -44.35 19.60 24.95
CA ILE A 16 -44.72 20.23 26.21
C ILE A 16 -46.15 20.74 26.06
N PRO A 17 -47.13 20.20 26.82
CA PRO A 17 -48.49 20.72 26.80
C PRO A 17 -48.47 22.18 27.23
N ARG A 18 -49.09 23.06 26.43
CA ARG A 18 -49.26 24.47 26.82
C ARG A 18 -50.10 24.54 28.10
N LEU A 19 -49.84 25.53 28.95
CA LEU A 19 -50.68 25.81 30.13
C LEU A 19 -52.13 25.95 29.67
N THR A 20 -52.96 24.97 30.00
CA THR A 20 -54.39 25.07 29.75
C THR A 20 -54.94 26.05 30.78
N ARG A 21 -55.64 27.08 30.32
CA ARG A 21 -56.24 28.14 31.16
C ARG A 21 -57.23 27.61 32.22
N ALA A 22 -57.50 26.30 32.23
CA ALA A 22 -58.54 25.63 32.98
C ALA A 22 -58.08 24.94 34.27
N VAL A 23 -56.76 24.77 34.51
CA VAL A 23 -56.26 24.15 35.75
C VAL A 23 -55.66 25.24 36.64
N PRO A 24 -56.33 25.65 37.74
CA PRO A 24 -55.79 26.66 38.65
C PRO A 24 -54.58 26.10 39.39
N ILE A 25 -53.56 26.93 39.59
CA ILE A 25 -52.30 26.55 40.26
C ILE A 25 -52.54 26.25 41.75
N THR A 26 -53.50 26.95 42.36
CA THR A 26 -53.92 26.74 43.74
C THR A 26 -55.38 26.27 43.80
N ASN A 27 -55.72 25.54 44.85
CA ASN A 27 -57.11 25.26 45.20
C ASN A 27 -57.74 26.45 45.96
N ASN A 28 -59.03 26.33 46.29
CA ASN A 28 -59.77 27.38 47.01
C ASN A 28 -59.24 27.67 48.43
N LEU A 29 -58.30 26.86 48.94
CA LEU A 29 -57.66 27.01 50.25
C LEU A 29 -56.24 27.60 50.14
N GLY A 30 -55.78 27.94 48.93
CA GLY A 30 -54.44 28.49 48.69
C GLY A 30 -53.32 27.45 48.64
N TYR A 31 -53.62 26.15 48.78
CA TYR A 31 -52.63 25.09 48.59
C TYR A 31 -52.43 24.78 47.10
N ALA A 32 -51.27 24.21 46.74
CA ALA A 32 -51.02 23.74 45.38
C ALA A 32 -52.09 22.75 44.91
N ASN A 33 -52.57 22.93 43.67
CA ASN A 33 -53.52 22.02 43.05
C ASN A 33 -52.82 20.71 42.68
N LEU A 34 -53.34 19.57 43.15
CA LEU A 34 -52.76 18.25 42.89
C LEU A 34 -52.68 17.93 41.40
N ASP A 35 -53.71 18.27 40.62
CA ASP A 35 -53.73 18.02 39.18
C ASP A 35 -52.64 18.80 38.45
N TYR A 36 -52.36 20.03 38.92
CA TYR A 36 -51.24 20.82 38.42
C TYR A 36 -49.91 20.13 38.73
N VAL A 37 -49.67 19.73 39.98
CA VAL A 37 -48.43 19.06 40.40
C VAL A 37 -48.19 17.75 39.63
N VAL A 38 -49.23 16.92 39.46
CA VAL A 38 -49.12 15.66 38.69
C VAL A 38 -48.80 15.93 37.22
N ASN A 39 -49.40 16.96 36.62
CA ASN A 39 -49.12 17.32 35.23
C ASN A 39 -47.67 17.83 35.07
N GLU A 40 -47.17 18.63 36.00
CA GLU A 40 -45.77 19.07 35.98
C GLU A 40 -44.80 17.91 36.20
N GLN A 41 -45.10 16.98 37.12
CA GLN A 41 -44.29 15.77 37.31
C GLN A 41 -44.22 14.92 36.03
N ARG A 42 -45.35 14.67 35.35
CA ARG A 42 -45.36 13.92 34.07
C ARG A 42 -44.56 14.60 32.97
N LYS A 43 -44.55 15.94 32.94
CA LYS A 43 -43.71 16.69 32.00
C LYS A 43 -42.23 16.50 32.32
N ALA A 44 -41.85 16.60 33.60
CA ALA A 44 -40.47 16.36 34.03
C ALA A 44 -40.00 14.94 33.66
N GLU A 45 -40.79 13.91 33.99
CA GLU A 45 -40.52 12.51 33.64
C GLU A 45 -40.37 12.33 32.11
N SER A 46 -41.26 12.93 31.31
CA SER A 46 -41.16 12.85 29.85
C SER A 46 -39.92 13.55 29.28
N ILE A 47 -39.45 14.61 29.93
CA ILE A 47 -38.24 15.33 29.54
C ILE A 47 -37.01 14.50 29.90
N GLU A 48 -36.95 13.95 31.12
CA GLU A 48 -35.87 13.07 31.58
C GLU A 48 -35.75 11.82 30.69
N ASP A 49 -36.87 11.18 30.36
CA ASP A 49 -36.93 10.07 29.40
C ASP A 49 -36.29 10.43 28.06
N ALA A 50 -36.63 11.61 27.52
CA ALA A 50 -36.14 12.04 26.22
C ALA A 50 -34.64 12.37 26.25
N PHE A 51 -34.16 12.99 27.32
CA PHE A 51 -32.72 13.21 27.51
C PHE A 51 -31.95 11.89 27.63
N ASN A 52 -32.48 10.92 28.39
CA ASN A 52 -31.88 9.59 28.50
C ASN A 52 -31.85 8.87 27.14
N GLN A 53 -32.92 8.97 26.35
CA GLN A 53 -32.96 8.42 25.00
C GLN A 53 -31.96 9.11 24.05
N GLN A 54 -31.84 10.44 24.10
CA GLN A 54 -30.84 11.17 23.31
C GLN A 54 -29.42 10.76 23.69
N ALA A 55 -29.11 10.62 24.98
CA ALA A 55 -27.80 10.16 25.44
C ALA A 55 -27.47 8.75 24.90
N LEU A 56 -28.44 7.83 24.91
CA LEU A 56 -28.27 6.49 24.33
C LEU A 56 -28.07 6.53 22.81
N GLN A 57 -28.77 7.40 22.09
CA GLN A 57 -28.60 7.57 20.64
C GLN A 57 -27.21 8.14 20.31
N ILE A 58 -26.75 9.15 21.06
CA ILE A 58 -25.40 9.71 20.90
C ILE A 58 -24.35 8.63 21.12
N ALA A 59 -24.44 7.85 22.22
CA ALA A 59 -23.51 6.75 22.48
C ALA A 59 -23.57 5.63 21.42
N ALA A 60 -24.73 5.40 20.80
CA ALA A 60 -24.85 4.46 19.68
C ALA A 60 -24.17 4.99 18.41
N LEU A 61 -24.35 6.28 18.11
CA LEU A 61 -23.71 6.95 16.98
C LEU A 61 -22.19 7.01 17.14
N GLU A 62 -21.68 7.33 18.33
CA GLU A 62 -20.25 7.32 18.64
C GLU A 62 -19.63 5.94 18.39
N ARG A 63 -20.30 4.87 18.85
CA ARG A 63 -19.86 3.49 18.59
C ARG A 63 -19.90 3.12 17.10
N ALA A 64 -20.95 3.54 16.39
CA ALA A 64 -21.07 3.29 14.96
C ALA A 64 -19.98 4.03 14.16
N PHE A 65 -19.69 5.28 14.54
CA PHE A 65 -18.63 6.07 13.92
C PHE A 65 -17.24 5.49 14.18
N ALA A 66 -16.96 5.09 15.43
CA ALA A 66 -15.70 4.43 15.76
C ALA A 66 -15.51 3.10 14.99
N ALA A 67 -16.57 2.30 14.84
CA ALA A 67 -16.53 1.08 14.06
C ALA A 67 -16.31 1.34 12.56
N ALA A 68 -16.93 2.39 12.01
CA ALA A 68 -16.73 2.80 10.62
C ALA A 68 -15.29 3.27 10.36
N GLN A 69 -14.72 4.08 11.26
CA GLN A 69 -13.32 4.52 11.17
C GLN A 69 -12.36 3.33 11.20
N ALA A 70 -12.53 2.40 12.15
CA ALA A 70 -11.69 1.21 12.24
C ALA A 70 -11.77 0.32 10.97
N ALA A 71 -12.95 0.23 10.35
CA ALA A 71 -13.13 -0.47 9.09
C ALA A 71 -12.41 0.24 7.93
N GLN A 72 -12.46 1.59 7.88
CA GLN A 72 -11.74 2.38 6.88
C GLN A 72 -10.21 2.24 7.02
N ASP A 73 -9.71 2.27 8.26
CA ASP A 73 -8.27 2.10 8.53
C ASP A 73 -7.80 0.71 8.10
N THR A 74 -8.59 -0.32 8.41
CA THR A 74 -8.31 -1.71 7.98
C THR A 74 -8.31 -1.84 6.47
N ALA A 75 -9.29 -1.23 5.78
CA ALA A 75 -9.37 -1.26 4.32
C ALA A 75 -8.17 -0.56 3.67
N THR A 76 -7.74 0.58 4.23
CA THR A 76 -6.56 1.33 3.76
C THR A 76 -5.28 0.52 3.95
N ALA A 77 -5.10 -0.11 5.11
CA ALA A 77 -3.95 -0.98 5.38
C ALA A 77 -3.91 -2.19 4.42
N ALA A 78 -5.07 -2.81 4.15
CA ALA A 78 -5.16 -3.92 3.22
C ALA A 78 -4.86 -3.50 1.76
N ALA A 79 -5.32 -2.32 1.34
CA ALA A 79 -5.02 -1.76 0.03
C ALA A 79 -3.52 -1.49 -0.12
N GLN A 80 -2.88 -0.91 0.89
CA GLN A 80 -1.44 -0.67 0.88
C GLN A 80 -0.65 -1.99 0.82
N ALA A 81 -0.99 -2.97 1.66
CA ALA A 81 -0.34 -4.28 1.64
C ALA A 81 -0.47 -4.99 0.29
N THR A 82 -1.63 -4.83 -0.38
CA THR A 82 -1.84 -5.36 -1.74
C THR A 82 -0.92 -4.66 -2.74
N GLN A 83 -0.83 -3.33 -2.67
CA GLN A 83 0.06 -2.56 -3.54
C GLN A 83 1.53 -2.96 -3.32
N ASP A 84 1.96 -3.17 -2.08
CA ASP A 84 3.33 -3.58 -1.76
C ASP A 84 3.66 -4.96 -2.36
N VAL A 85 2.71 -5.91 -2.29
CA VAL A 85 2.85 -7.24 -2.91
C VAL A 85 2.91 -7.15 -4.43
N VAL A 86 2.03 -6.35 -5.05
CA VAL A 86 2.03 -6.13 -6.50
C VAL A 86 3.36 -5.53 -6.94
N THR A 87 3.79 -4.43 -6.31
CA THR A 87 5.07 -3.77 -6.60
C THR A 87 6.25 -4.73 -6.45
N SER A 88 6.30 -5.51 -5.37
CA SER A 88 7.35 -6.51 -5.13
C SER A 88 7.36 -7.61 -6.19
N THR A 89 6.19 -8.11 -6.58
CA THR A 89 6.05 -9.17 -7.59
C THR A 89 6.42 -8.67 -8.99
N THR A 90 5.95 -7.47 -9.36
CA THR A 90 6.30 -6.78 -10.61
C THR A 90 7.79 -6.59 -10.73
N LEU A 91 8.43 -6.08 -9.68
CA LEU A 91 9.87 -5.88 -9.67
C LEU A 91 10.61 -7.21 -9.75
N SER A 92 10.25 -8.21 -8.93
CA SER A 92 10.88 -9.55 -8.96
C SER A 92 10.82 -10.20 -10.35
N ASN A 93 9.72 -10.00 -11.07
CA ASN A 93 9.51 -10.52 -12.42
C ASN A 93 10.07 -9.63 -13.53
N SER A 94 10.61 -8.45 -13.21
CA SER A 94 11.15 -7.53 -14.22
C SER A 94 12.46 -8.05 -14.81
N TYR A 95 12.69 -7.75 -16.08
CA TYR A 95 13.80 -8.30 -16.85
C TYR A 95 14.36 -7.28 -17.84
N THR A 96 15.57 -7.55 -18.35
CA THR A 96 16.23 -6.67 -19.32
C THR A 96 15.98 -7.16 -20.74
N VAL A 97 15.86 -6.20 -21.68
CA VAL A 97 15.74 -6.47 -23.11
C VAL A 97 16.83 -5.69 -23.88
N PRO A 98 17.66 -6.37 -24.71
CA PRO A 98 17.68 -7.83 -24.91
C PRO A 98 18.11 -8.58 -23.63
N VAL A 99 17.77 -9.87 -23.50
CA VAL A 99 18.21 -10.65 -22.32
C VAL A 99 19.70 -10.94 -22.39
N ASP A 100 20.25 -11.15 -23.59
CA ASP A 100 21.64 -11.50 -23.81
C ASP A 100 22.40 -10.39 -24.54
N GLY A 101 23.71 -10.30 -24.27
CA GLY A 101 24.59 -9.32 -24.89
C GLY A 101 24.57 -7.92 -24.25
N ASN A 102 23.83 -7.72 -23.16
CA ASN A 102 23.82 -6.44 -22.42
C ASN A 102 25.10 -6.19 -21.63
N LEU A 103 25.84 -7.25 -21.30
CA LEU A 103 27.06 -7.18 -20.54
C LEU A 103 28.19 -7.78 -21.37
N THR A 104 29.29 -7.04 -21.50
CA THR A 104 30.56 -7.54 -22.02
C THR A 104 31.67 -7.24 -21.03
N ALA A 105 32.65 -8.14 -20.89
CA ALA A 105 33.79 -7.92 -20.02
C ALA A 105 35.11 -8.22 -20.71
N THR A 106 36.13 -7.44 -20.39
CA THR A 106 37.50 -7.62 -20.87
C THR A 106 38.42 -8.05 -19.73
N SER A 107 39.57 -8.63 -20.07
CA SER A 107 40.55 -9.08 -19.08
C SER A 107 41.19 -7.94 -18.28
N ASP A 108 40.99 -6.69 -18.69
CA ASP A 108 41.45 -5.50 -17.96
C ASP A 108 40.55 -5.15 -16.75
N GLY A 109 39.59 -6.02 -16.40
CA GLY A 109 38.70 -5.80 -15.26
C GLY A 109 37.63 -4.76 -15.54
N VAL A 110 37.18 -4.65 -16.80
CA VAL A 110 36.14 -3.70 -17.24
C VAL A 110 34.90 -4.46 -17.68
N ILE A 111 33.75 -4.11 -17.12
CA ILE A 111 32.42 -4.50 -17.62
C ILE A 111 31.83 -3.31 -18.36
N THR A 112 31.41 -3.52 -19.61
CA THR A 112 30.58 -2.58 -20.37
C THR A 112 29.13 -3.04 -20.34
N ILE A 113 28.23 -2.10 -20.05
CA ILE A 113 26.79 -2.28 -19.99
C ILE A 113 26.19 -1.56 -21.19
N ALA A 114 25.54 -2.29 -22.09
CA ALA A 114 24.81 -1.69 -23.19
C ALA A 114 23.54 -0.98 -22.69
N ALA A 115 23.12 0.06 -23.39
CA ALA A 115 21.78 0.62 -23.20
C ALA A 115 20.75 -0.49 -23.45
N HIS A 116 19.75 -0.58 -22.57
CA HIS A 116 18.78 -1.66 -22.59
C HIS A 116 17.42 -1.16 -22.11
N GLN A 117 16.39 -1.95 -22.37
CA GLN A 117 15.08 -1.72 -21.80
C GLN A 117 14.89 -2.55 -20.55
N ARG A 118 14.18 -1.98 -19.58
CA ARG A 118 13.70 -2.66 -18.40
C ARG A 118 12.19 -2.85 -18.52
N TRP A 119 11.76 -4.10 -18.51
CA TRP A 119 10.35 -4.47 -18.62
C TRP A 119 9.82 -4.83 -17.23
N TYR A 120 8.88 -4.03 -16.72
CA TYR A 120 8.16 -4.31 -15.47
C TYR A 120 6.83 -5.00 -15.74
N SER A 121 6.13 -4.54 -16.78
CA SER A 121 4.89 -5.11 -17.31
C SER A 121 4.75 -4.75 -18.80
N GLU A 122 3.69 -5.21 -19.45
CA GLU A 122 3.42 -4.89 -20.87
C GLU A 122 3.27 -3.37 -21.12
N ASP A 123 2.72 -2.64 -20.15
CA ASP A 123 2.47 -1.19 -20.24
C ASP A 123 3.54 -0.35 -19.49
N ASN A 124 4.54 -0.99 -18.88
CA ASN A 124 5.59 -0.31 -18.12
C ASN A 124 6.97 -0.80 -18.56
N ILE A 125 7.52 -0.10 -19.54
CA ILE A 125 8.83 -0.34 -20.14
C ILE A 125 9.60 0.97 -20.08
N VAL A 126 10.83 0.92 -19.57
CA VAL A 126 11.71 2.10 -19.51
C VAL A 126 13.05 1.82 -20.17
N ASP A 127 13.59 2.82 -20.87
CA ASP A 127 14.93 2.78 -21.43
C ASP A 127 15.95 3.13 -20.34
N VAL A 128 17.04 2.39 -20.25
CA VAL A 128 18.13 2.61 -19.29
C VAL A 128 19.43 2.85 -20.07
N ASP A 129 20.11 3.94 -19.76
CA ASP A 129 21.35 4.33 -20.42
C ASP A 129 22.48 3.36 -20.07
N GLY A 130 23.29 3.01 -21.06
CA GLY A 130 24.46 2.16 -20.86
C GLY A 130 25.56 2.82 -20.02
N GLY A 131 26.55 2.03 -19.61
CA GLY A 131 27.64 2.50 -18.78
C GLY A 131 28.81 1.52 -18.72
N SER A 132 29.75 1.76 -17.80
CA SER A 132 30.88 0.86 -17.58
C SER A 132 31.33 0.85 -16.13
N ILE A 133 31.81 -0.31 -15.67
CA ILE A 133 32.43 -0.50 -14.35
C ILE A 133 33.85 -1.01 -14.58
N SER A 134 34.84 -0.44 -13.90
CA SER A 134 36.25 -0.80 -14.04
C SER A 134 36.88 -1.17 -12.69
N GLY A 135 38.06 -1.82 -12.73
CA GLY A 135 38.84 -2.14 -11.53
C GLY A 135 38.43 -3.47 -10.88
N LEU A 136 37.85 -4.38 -11.66
CA LEU A 136 37.40 -5.70 -11.22
C LEU A 136 38.50 -6.74 -11.41
N SER A 137 38.48 -7.80 -10.61
CA SER A 137 39.48 -8.87 -10.69
C SER A 137 39.17 -9.86 -11.81
N GLU A 138 40.19 -10.29 -12.54
CA GLU A 138 40.08 -11.35 -13.55
C GLU A 138 39.65 -12.70 -12.94
N GLY A 139 38.96 -13.52 -13.72
CA GLY A 139 38.46 -14.85 -13.30
C GLY A 139 37.33 -14.82 -12.27
N VAL A 140 36.82 -13.65 -11.89
CA VAL A 140 35.75 -13.50 -10.88
C VAL A 140 34.40 -13.23 -11.54
N PHE A 141 33.37 -13.91 -11.05
CA PHE A 141 31.97 -13.66 -11.43
C PHE A 141 31.40 -12.49 -10.63
N TYR A 142 30.84 -11.51 -11.34
CA TYR A 142 30.16 -10.36 -10.77
C TYR A 142 28.70 -10.31 -11.22
N ARG A 143 27.82 -9.89 -10.30
CA ARG A 143 26.46 -9.44 -10.62
C ARG A 143 26.45 -7.92 -10.76
N VAL A 144 25.80 -7.43 -11.80
CA VAL A 144 25.65 -6.00 -12.08
C VAL A 144 24.25 -5.56 -11.67
N LYS A 145 24.17 -4.48 -10.88
CA LYS A 145 22.92 -3.90 -10.41
C LYS A 145 22.93 -2.37 -10.51
N TYR A 146 21.77 -1.76 -10.41
CA TYR A 146 21.59 -0.31 -10.23
C TYR A 146 20.43 -0.02 -9.28
N GLN A 147 20.33 1.24 -8.85
CA GLN A 147 19.20 1.73 -8.07
C GLN A 147 18.33 2.65 -8.93
N ASP A 148 17.03 2.37 -8.98
CA ASP A 148 16.01 3.20 -9.62
C ASP A 148 14.72 3.10 -8.79
N ALA A 149 14.53 4.02 -7.85
CA ALA A 149 13.37 3.96 -6.95
C ALA A 149 12.06 4.39 -7.62
N ALA A 150 12.13 5.14 -8.72
CA ALA A 150 10.98 5.71 -9.40
C ALA A 150 10.51 4.87 -10.60
N TRP A 151 11.33 3.90 -11.02
CA TRP A 151 11.09 3.06 -12.20
C TRP A 151 10.98 3.91 -13.46
N GLU A 152 11.85 4.92 -13.57
CA GLU A 152 11.85 5.89 -14.66
C GLU A 152 12.93 5.59 -15.71
N GLY A 153 13.93 4.75 -15.37
CA GLY A 153 15.07 4.47 -16.24
C GLY A 153 16.02 5.67 -16.40
N GLY A 154 16.52 5.87 -17.62
CA GLY A 154 17.50 6.90 -17.96
C GLY A 154 18.90 6.62 -17.42
N ALA A 155 19.59 7.68 -16.99
CA ALA A 155 20.95 7.59 -16.47
C ALA A 155 20.98 7.02 -15.05
N VAL A 156 21.59 5.84 -14.89
CA VAL A 156 21.71 5.15 -13.60
C VAL A 156 23.17 4.94 -13.21
N SER A 157 23.41 4.75 -11.91
CA SER A 157 24.72 4.35 -11.40
C SER A 157 24.79 2.83 -11.24
N TYR A 158 25.70 2.20 -11.99
CA TYR A 158 25.90 0.75 -11.93
C TYR A 158 26.91 0.36 -10.83
N GLU A 159 26.63 -0.76 -10.18
CA GLU A 159 27.48 -1.39 -9.18
C GLU A 159 27.68 -2.86 -9.53
N ALA A 160 28.91 -3.37 -9.37
CA ALA A 160 29.24 -4.78 -9.49
C ALA A 160 29.48 -5.37 -8.10
N THR A 161 28.96 -6.56 -7.85
CA THR A 161 29.14 -7.27 -6.57
C THR A 161 29.37 -8.77 -6.80
N THR A 162 30.18 -9.38 -5.94
CA THR A 162 30.37 -10.84 -5.89
C THR A 162 29.33 -11.54 -5.02
N GLU A 163 28.60 -10.77 -4.22
CA GLU A 163 27.58 -11.29 -3.32
C GLU A 163 26.29 -11.59 -4.06
N ASP A 164 25.47 -12.46 -3.47
CA ASP A 164 24.11 -12.64 -3.91
C ASP A 164 23.32 -11.34 -3.74
N VAL A 165 22.65 -10.91 -4.82
CA VAL A 165 21.73 -9.78 -4.79
C VAL A 165 20.34 -10.20 -5.24
N THR A 166 19.34 -9.63 -4.58
CA THR A 166 17.92 -9.82 -4.89
C THR A 166 17.34 -8.54 -5.45
N GLN A 167 16.50 -8.68 -6.46
CA GLN A 167 15.77 -7.60 -7.09
C GLN A 167 14.56 -7.20 -6.24
N ALA A 168 14.69 -6.10 -5.49
CA ALA A 168 13.67 -5.63 -4.55
C ALA A 168 13.81 -4.12 -4.27
N GLY A 169 12.69 -3.47 -3.93
CA GLY A 169 12.65 -2.03 -3.65
C GLY A 169 13.11 -1.19 -4.85
N ALA A 170 14.25 -0.52 -4.70
CA ALA A 170 14.88 0.26 -5.78
C ALA A 170 15.97 -0.52 -6.55
N THR A 171 16.33 -1.73 -6.12
CA THR A 171 17.44 -2.48 -6.69
C THR A 171 17.01 -3.28 -7.90
N HIS A 172 17.69 -3.04 -9.02
CA HIS A 172 17.47 -3.70 -10.30
C HIS A 172 18.73 -4.45 -10.71
N ILE A 173 18.59 -5.73 -11.05
CA ILE A 173 19.70 -6.55 -11.53
C ILE A 173 19.74 -6.45 -13.05
N VAL A 174 20.90 -6.13 -13.62
CA VAL A 174 21.08 -6.15 -15.09
C VAL A 174 21.32 -7.58 -15.54
N GLY A 175 22.23 -8.28 -14.85
CA GLY A 175 22.70 -9.61 -15.20
C GLY A 175 23.94 -10.02 -14.41
N GLY A 176 24.63 -11.06 -14.88
CA GLY A 176 25.89 -11.54 -14.32
C GLY A 176 26.92 -11.83 -15.42
N ILE A 177 28.20 -11.63 -15.10
CA ILE A 177 29.31 -11.84 -16.03
C ILE A 177 30.60 -12.20 -15.29
N THR A 178 31.40 -13.09 -15.87
CA THR A 178 32.75 -13.42 -15.40
C THR A 178 33.76 -12.55 -16.13
N ILE A 179 34.66 -11.88 -15.40
CA ILE A 179 35.79 -11.19 -16.03
C ILE A 179 36.74 -12.26 -16.61
N PRO A 180 37.04 -12.25 -17.91
CA PRO A 180 37.93 -13.25 -18.50
C PRO A 180 39.35 -13.11 -17.96
N THR A 181 40.09 -14.21 -17.94
CA THR A 181 41.50 -14.21 -17.54
C THR A 181 42.35 -13.54 -18.62
N ALA A 182 43.50 -12.96 -18.26
CA ALA A 182 44.43 -12.41 -19.23
C ALA A 182 44.72 -13.37 -20.40
N GLY A 183 44.47 -12.90 -21.63
CA GLY A 183 44.67 -13.66 -22.86
C GLY A 183 43.44 -14.41 -23.36
N GLU A 184 42.35 -14.48 -22.58
CA GLU A 184 41.06 -15.00 -23.03
C GLU A 184 40.29 -13.92 -23.82
N PRO A 185 39.43 -14.32 -24.78
CA PRO A 185 38.56 -13.38 -25.46
C PRO A 185 37.59 -12.69 -24.48
N PRO A 186 37.04 -11.51 -24.83
CA PRO A 186 36.01 -10.87 -24.04
C PRO A 186 34.83 -11.82 -23.78
N SER A 187 34.34 -11.83 -22.55
CA SER A 187 33.17 -12.62 -22.18
C SER A 187 31.88 -11.82 -22.41
N THR A 188 30.78 -12.55 -22.57
CA THR A 188 29.43 -11.98 -22.65
C THR A 188 28.60 -12.48 -21.48
N GLY A 189 27.96 -11.56 -20.77
CA GLY A 189 27.09 -11.87 -19.64
C GLY A 189 25.63 -12.04 -20.06
N GLY A 190 24.91 -12.84 -19.29
CA GLY A 190 23.47 -12.99 -19.41
C GLY A 190 22.74 -12.01 -18.51
N GLY A 191 21.66 -11.43 -19.02
CA GLY A 191 20.74 -10.58 -18.28
C GLY A 191 19.72 -11.36 -17.45
N VAL A 192 18.92 -10.64 -16.67
CA VAL A 192 17.76 -11.23 -15.97
C VAL A 192 16.77 -11.73 -17.02
N SER A 193 16.38 -13.00 -16.94
CA SER A 193 15.46 -13.61 -17.90
C SER A 193 14.01 -13.42 -17.47
N PRO A 194 13.05 -13.28 -18.40
CA PRO A 194 11.64 -13.18 -18.07
C PRO A 194 11.13 -14.46 -17.40
N PRO A 195 10.04 -14.39 -16.60
CA PRO A 195 9.38 -15.57 -16.06
C PRO A 195 9.01 -16.57 -17.16
N GLY A 196 9.37 -17.84 -16.97
CA GLY A 196 9.09 -18.90 -17.94
C GLY A 196 10.03 -18.94 -19.15
N TYR A 197 11.02 -18.03 -19.24
CA TYR A 197 12.03 -18.08 -20.30
C TYR A 197 12.91 -19.32 -20.14
N VAL A 198 12.95 -20.13 -21.20
CA VAL A 198 13.90 -21.24 -21.32
C VAL A 198 14.97 -20.79 -22.31
N ARG A 199 16.17 -20.52 -21.80
CA ARG A 199 17.31 -20.15 -22.64
C ARG A 199 17.59 -21.29 -23.64
N PRO A 200 17.62 -21.01 -24.95
CA PRO A 200 17.89 -22.03 -25.95
C PRO A 200 19.29 -22.64 -25.75
N PRO A 201 19.47 -23.96 -26.02
CA PRO A 201 20.74 -24.65 -25.75
C PRO A 201 21.97 -24.03 -26.42
N SER A 202 21.80 -23.37 -27.57
CA SER A 202 22.87 -22.68 -28.28
C SER A 202 23.49 -21.51 -27.50
N GLU A 203 22.75 -20.92 -26.55
CA GLU A 203 23.20 -19.78 -25.73
C GLU A 203 23.73 -20.20 -24.35
N LEU A 204 23.66 -21.50 -24.02
CA LEU A 204 24.26 -22.05 -22.80
C LEU A 204 25.74 -22.43 -23.00
N ALA A 205 26.17 -22.66 -24.24
CA ALA A 205 27.53 -23.12 -24.55
C ALA A 205 28.60 -22.01 -24.51
N SER A 206 28.19 -20.74 -24.33
CA SER A 206 29.06 -19.55 -24.39
C SER A 206 29.22 -18.82 -23.04
N GLN A 207 28.76 -19.42 -21.94
CA GLN A 207 28.91 -18.89 -20.57
C GLN A 207 30.06 -19.53 -19.82
#